data_AF-A0ABD0R1K6-F1
#
_entry.id   AF-A0ABD0R1K6-F1
#
_cell.length_a   1.000
_cell.length_b   1.000
_cell.length_c   1.000
_cell.angle_alpha   90.00
_cell.angle_beta   90.00
_cell.angle_gamma   90.00
#
_symmetry.space_group_name_H-M   'P 1'
#
loop_
_entity.id
_entity.type
_entity.pdbx_description
1 polymer ?
#
loop_
_entity_poly.entity_id
_entity_poly.type
_entity_poly.pdbx_seq_one_letter_code
_entity_poly.pdbx_strand_id
1 'polypeptide(L)' 'MKNKFMKKLPRDAEASNVLVGEVDFLDSPFVAFVRLQQAVMLGALTEVPVPT' A
#
# COMPACT_ATOMS: atom_id res chain seq x y z
N MET A 1 21.02 -1.99 -6.93
CA MET A 1 20.06 -2.15 -8.05
C MET A 1 19.35 -0.82 -8.28
N LYS A 2 19.54 -0.14 -9.43
CA LYS A 2 18.78 1.08 -9.76
C LYS A 2 17.43 0.68 -10.33
N ASN A 3 16.39 0.65 -9.49
CA ASN A 3 15.03 0.37 -9.93
C ASN A 3 14.58 1.45 -10.93
N LYS A 4 14.51 1.10 -12.22
CA LYS A 4 14.10 2.01 -13.31
C LYS A 4 12.64 2.48 -13.17
N PHE A 5 11.85 1.80 -12.34
CA PHE A 5 10.45 2.12 -12.08
C PHE A 5 10.28 3.46 -11.35
N MET A 6 11.19 3.79 -10.43
CA MET A 6 11.18 5.04 -9.66
C MET A 6 11.17 6.29 -10.54
N LYS A 7 11.74 6.19 -11.75
CA LYS A 7 11.80 7.31 -12.70
C LYS A 7 10.50 7.56 -13.46
N LYS A 8 9.54 6.64 -13.38
CA LYS A 8 8.24 6.72 -14.06
C LYS A 8 7.12 7.21 -13.15
N LEU A 9 7.37 7.30 -11.83
CA LEU A 9 6.38 7.77 -10.89
C LEU A 9 6.16 9.28 -11.08
N PRO A 10 4.89 9.73 -11.18
CA PRO A 10 4.58 11.14 -11.10
C PRO A 10 5.16 11.79 -9.84
N ARG A 11 5.38 13.10 -9.89
CA ARG A 11 5.61 13.87 -8.66
C ARG A 11 4.37 13.71 -7.78
N ASP A 12 4.59 13.51 -6.49
CA ASP A 12 3.53 13.35 -5.47
C ASP A 12 2.67 12.08 -5.62
N ALA A 13 3.23 11.03 -6.23
CA ALA A 13 2.56 9.73 -6.28
C ALA A 13 2.39 9.13 -4.87
N GLU A 14 1.18 8.66 -4.58
CA GLU A 14 0.83 7.89 -3.39
C GLU A 14 0.70 6.39 -3.74
N ALA A 15 0.90 5.53 -2.76
CA ALA A 15 0.67 4.10 -2.86
C ALA A 15 -0.75 3.73 -2.43
N SER A 16 -1.29 2.70 -3.07
CA SER A 16 -2.49 1.99 -2.60
C SER A 16 -2.09 0.56 -2.27
N ASN A 17 -2.37 0.13 -1.04
CA ASN A 17 -2.05 -1.20 -0.57
C ASN A 17 -3.27 -2.12 -0.68
N VAL A 18 -3.09 -3.28 -1.31
CA VAL A 18 -4.09 -4.34 -1.35
C VAL A 18 -3.57 -5.48 -0.49
N LEU A 19 -4.19 -5.65 0.69
CA LEU A 19 -3.83 -6.70 1.64
C LEU A 19 -4.87 -7.81 1.55
N VAL A 20 -4.42 -9.00 1.17
CA VAL A 20 -5.25 -10.20 1.06
C VAL A 20 -4.61 -11.32 1.87
N GLY A 21 -5.45 -12.13 2.51
CA GLY A 21 -5.01 -13.25 3.33
C GLY A 21 -6.19 -14.08 3.77
N GLU A 22 -5.89 -15.28 4.25
CA GLU A 22 -6.87 -16.22 4.79
C GLU A 22 -6.56 -16.47 6.26
N VAL A 23 -7.60 -16.60 7.06
CA VAL A 23 -7.54 -16.98 8.48
C VAL A 23 -8.68 -17.95 8.76
N ASP A 24 -8.45 -18.89 9.66
CA ASP A 24 -9.36 -20.01 9.96
C ASP A 24 -10.55 -19.63 10.86
N PHE A 25 -10.43 -18.53 11.60
CA PHE A 25 -11.43 -18.10 12.58
C PHE A 25 -12.52 -17.18 12.03
N LEU A 26 -12.43 -16.73 10.77
CA LEU A 26 -13.47 -15.89 10.18
C LEU A 26 -14.57 -16.76 9.53
N ASP A 27 -15.80 -16.62 10.02
CA ASP A 27 -16.97 -17.32 9.48
C ASP A 27 -17.41 -16.80 8.09
N SER A 28 -16.90 -15.63 7.67
CA SER A 28 -17.22 -15.01 6.39
C SER A 28 -16.09 -14.06 5.93
N PRO A 29 -16.00 -13.75 4.62
CA PRO A 29 -14.99 -12.81 4.12
C PRO A 29 -15.12 -11.42 4.76
N PHE A 30 -13.99 -10.84 5.16
CA PHE A 30 -13.90 -9.48 5.69
C PHE A 30 -13.30 -8.52 4.65
N VAL A 31 -13.93 -7.36 4.46
CA VAL A 31 -13.49 -6.34 3.50
C VAL A 31 -13.50 -4.97 4.17
N ALA A 32 -12.41 -4.21 4.00
CA ALA A 32 -12.32 -2.83 4.44
C ALA A 32 -11.70 -1.96 3.34
N PHE A 33 -12.23 -0.75 3.17
CA PHE A 33 -11.63 0.30 2.36
C PHE A 33 -11.29 1.48 3.25
N VAL A 34 -10.02 1.89 3.25
CA VAL A 34 -9.51 2.96 4.10
C VAL A 34 -8.83 3.99 3.21
N ARG A 35 -9.21 5.27 3.40
CA ARG A 35 -8.50 6.42 2.84
C ARG A 35 -7.99 7.27 3.99
N LEU A 36 -6.68 7.49 4.04
CA LEU A 36 -6.07 8.34 5.06
C LEU A 36 -6.39 9.82 4.79
N GLN A 37 -6.50 10.61 5.85
CA GLN A 37 -6.71 12.06 5.72
C GLN A 37 -5.47 12.76 5.14
N GLN A 38 -4.28 12.25 5.45
CA GLN A 38 -3.00 12.68 4.93
C GLN A 38 -2.18 11.44 4.61
N ALA A 39 -1.53 11.43 3.45
CA ALA A 39 -0.70 10.31 3.06
C ALA A 39 0.56 10.26 3.93
N VAL A 40 0.91 9.06 4.42
CA VAL A 40 2.04 8.86 5.34
C VAL A 40 2.89 7.66 4.95
N MET A 41 4.16 7.69 5.35
CA MET A 41 5.08 6.57 5.15
C MET A 41 4.77 5.45 6.14
N LEU A 42 4.13 4.38 5.67
CA LEU A 42 3.80 3.20 6.48
C LEU A 42 4.95 2.19 6.52
N GLY A 43 6.09 2.57 7.09
CA GLY A 43 7.22 1.67 7.32
C GLY A 43 7.66 0.89 6.06
N ALA A 44 7.83 -0.43 6.19
CA ALA A 44 8.20 -1.33 5.10
C ALA A 44 6.99 -1.93 4.36
N LEU A 45 5.81 -1.30 4.44
CA LEU A 45 4.59 -1.81 3.81
C LEU A 45 4.66 -1.76 2.27
N THR A 46 5.38 -0.78 1.73
CA THR A 46 5.54 -0.57 0.29
C THR A 46 6.97 -0.88 -0.16
N GLU A 47 7.13 -1.51 -1.34
CA GLU A 47 8.45 -1.77 -1.93
C GLU A 47 9.17 -0.51 -2.42
N VAL A 48 8.41 0.57 -2.57
CA VAL A 48 8.83 1.87 -3.08
C VAL A 48 8.61 2.92 -1.98
N PRO A 49 9.56 3.83 -1.72
CA PRO A 49 9.42 4.85 -0.70
C PRO A 49 8.45 5.97 -1.13
N VAL A 50 7.16 5.65 -1.20
CA VAL A 50 6.04 6.57 -1.43
C VAL A 50 5.03 6.46 -0.27
N PRO A 51 4.35 7.56 0.09
CA PRO A 51 3.37 7.56 1.16
C PRO A 51 2.09 6.81 0.73
N THR A 52 1.39 6.20 1.69
CA THR A 52 0.06 5.58 1.52
C THR A 52 -1.01 6.54 1.98
#